data_AF-A0A267TBZ3-F1
#
_entry.id   AF-A0A267TBZ3-F1
#
_cell.length_a   1.000
_cell.length_b   1.000
_cell.length_c   1.000
_cell.angle_alpha   90.00
_cell.angle_beta   90.00
_cell.angle_gamma   90.00
#
_symmetry.space_group_name_H-M   'P 1'
#
loop_
_entity.id
_entity.type
_entity.pdbx_description
1 polymer ?
#
loop_
_entity_poly.entity_id
_entity_poly.type
_entity_poly.pdbx_seq_one_letter_code
_entity_poly.pdbx_strand_id
1 'polypeptide(L)'
;MGAWGFKYYEDDDAFDFMDEIEASENPKELIEDALETALESDFIDSTEGNAVIVSATYIDSQTNGTKFSESETGEILDVDSFPDRNPNIDLSDLKEKAVIALEKLLGEDSEPKELWQENEEDYPFWRKGIEKLIERLNK
;
A
#
# COMPACT_ATOMS: atom_id res chain seq x y z
N MET A 1 -8.79 4.26 -15.92
CA MET A 1 -7.43 4.76 -16.27
C MET A 1 -6.50 3.56 -16.17
N GLY A 2 -5.44 3.47 -16.96
CA GLY A 2 -4.63 2.24 -17.04
C GLY A 2 -3.56 2.18 -15.96
N ALA A 3 -3.02 0.99 -15.71
CA ALA A 3 -1.87 0.76 -14.84
C ALA A 3 -0.67 1.66 -15.21
N TRP A 4 -0.28 2.58 -14.34
CA TRP A 4 0.85 3.49 -14.53
C TRP A 4 1.96 3.16 -13.53
N GLY A 5 3.02 2.52 -14.01
CA GLY A 5 4.17 2.15 -13.18
C GLY A 5 3.86 1.04 -12.16
N PHE A 6 4.71 0.02 -12.07
CA PHE A 6 4.42 -1.17 -11.25
C PHE A 6 4.83 -1.03 -9.78
N LYS A 7 5.36 0.13 -9.37
CA LYS A 7 5.80 0.38 -7.99
C LYS A 7 4.67 0.96 -7.14
N TYR A 8 4.89 1.06 -5.82
CA TYR A 8 3.85 1.43 -4.87
C TYR A 8 3.40 2.90 -4.96
N TYR A 9 4.23 3.79 -5.51
CA TYR A 9 4.00 5.24 -5.59
C TYR A 9 4.24 5.73 -7.03
N GLU A 10 3.54 5.14 -7.99
CA GLU A 10 3.55 5.56 -9.40
C GLU A 10 2.13 5.83 -9.94
N ASP A 11 1.10 5.69 -9.07
CA ASP A 11 -0.32 5.92 -9.34
C ASP A 11 -0.82 7.17 -8.59
N ASP A 12 -1.66 7.98 -9.23
CA ASP A 12 -2.22 9.21 -8.64
C ASP A 12 -3.06 8.90 -7.39
N ASP A 13 -3.83 7.81 -7.39
CA ASP A 13 -4.64 7.40 -6.22
C ASP A 13 -3.75 7.02 -5.02
N ALA A 14 -2.55 6.50 -5.28
CA ALA A 14 -1.58 6.18 -4.23
C ALA A 14 -1.02 7.46 -3.58
N PHE A 15 -0.75 8.50 -4.38
CA PHE A 15 -0.31 9.79 -3.86
C PHE A 15 -1.44 10.54 -3.14
N ASP A 16 -2.65 10.53 -3.69
CA ASP A 16 -3.82 11.14 -3.05
C ASP A 16 -4.07 10.52 -1.66
N PHE A 17 -4.03 9.19 -1.54
CA PHE A 17 -4.21 8.53 -0.25
C PHE A 17 -3.04 8.75 0.72
N MET A 18 -1.80 8.86 0.21
CA MET A 18 -0.65 9.27 1.03
C MET A 18 -0.87 10.66 1.64
N ASP A 19 -1.30 11.63 0.82
CA ASP A 19 -1.61 12.98 1.26
C ASP A 19 -2.73 12.99 2.32
N GLU A 20 -3.75 12.12 2.19
CA GLU A 20 -4.79 11.95 3.20
C GLU A 20 -4.26 11.43 4.54
N ILE A 21 -3.38 10.42 4.54
CA ILE A 21 -2.71 9.91 5.75
C ILE A 21 -1.91 11.03 6.42
N GLU A 22 -1.14 11.79 5.63
CA GLU A 22 -0.26 12.83 6.13
C GLU A 22 -1.02 14.06 6.66
N ALA A 23 -2.21 14.34 6.12
CA ALA A 23 -3.08 15.40 6.59
C ALA A 23 -3.96 14.99 7.79
N SER A 24 -4.06 13.70 8.09
CA SER A 24 -4.97 13.17 9.12
C SER A 24 -4.45 13.42 10.54
N GLU A 25 -5.36 13.79 11.45
CA GLU A 25 -5.08 13.80 12.89
C GLU A 25 -5.06 12.38 13.50
N ASN A 26 -5.68 11.40 12.82
CA ASN A 26 -5.78 10.01 13.25
C ASN A 26 -5.39 9.05 12.10
N PRO A 27 -4.12 9.05 11.65
CA PRO A 27 -3.71 8.26 10.48
C PRO A 27 -3.87 6.75 10.69
N LYS A 28 -3.80 6.26 11.94
CA LYS A 28 -4.06 4.85 12.26
C LYS A 28 -5.49 4.43 11.90
N GLU A 29 -6.48 5.24 12.25
CA GLU A 29 -7.90 4.96 11.97
C GLU A 29 -8.14 4.95 10.47
N LEU A 30 -7.58 5.93 9.74
CA LEU A 30 -7.69 5.97 8.27
C LEU A 30 -7.06 4.74 7.59
N ILE A 31 -5.88 4.31 8.05
CA ILE A 31 -5.22 3.10 7.56
C ILE A 31 -6.06 1.86 7.87
N GLU A 32 -6.59 1.76 9.08
CA GLU A 32 -7.43 0.65 9.49
C GLU A 32 -8.72 0.57 8.65
N ASP A 33 -9.41 1.69 8.46
CA ASP A 33 -10.64 1.79 7.67
C ASP A 33 -10.42 1.39 6.20
N ALA A 34 -9.30 1.80 5.59
CA ALA A 34 -8.97 1.42 4.22
C ALA A 34 -8.77 -0.10 4.08
N LEU A 35 -8.09 -0.72 5.05
CA LEU A 35 -7.93 -2.18 5.08
C LEU A 35 -9.26 -2.89 5.30
N GLU A 36 -10.10 -2.40 6.21
CA GLU A 36 -11.43 -2.99 6.47
C GLU A 36 -12.35 -2.88 5.25
N THR A 37 -12.36 -1.73 4.59
CA THR A 37 -13.15 -1.51 3.36
C THR A 37 -12.80 -2.54 2.30
N ALA A 38 -11.52 -2.75 2.02
CA ALA A 38 -11.08 -3.76 1.05
C ALA A 38 -11.41 -5.20 1.50
N LEU A 39 -11.35 -5.49 2.80
CA LEU A 39 -11.68 -6.82 3.33
C LEU A 39 -13.18 -7.12 3.29
N GLU A 40 -14.03 -6.12 3.47
CA GLU A 40 -15.49 -6.22 3.42
C GLU A 40 -16.06 -6.16 1.99
N SER A 41 -15.34 -5.53 1.05
CA SER A 41 -15.78 -5.42 -0.34
C SER A 41 -15.81 -6.77 -1.06
N ASP A 42 -16.87 -7.08 -1.80
CA ASP A 42 -16.89 -8.31 -2.63
C ASP A 42 -15.93 -8.22 -3.83
N PHE A 43 -15.52 -7.01 -4.22
CA PHE A 43 -14.63 -6.74 -5.35
C PHE A 43 -13.82 -5.47 -5.10
N ILE A 44 -12.50 -5.60 -5.05
CA ILE A 44 -11.61 -4.46 -4.77
C ILE A 44 -11.46 -3.61 -6.03
N ASP A 45 -11.86 -2.34 -5.98
CA ASP A 45 -11.62 -1.40 -7.07
C ASP A 45 -10.18 -0.83 -7.04
N SER A 46 -9.80 -0.08 -8.09
CA SER A 46 -8.46 0.49 -8.19
C SER A 46 -8.08 1.40 -7.03
N THR A 47 -9.03 2.22 -6.56
CA THR A 47 -8.79 3.21 -5.50
C THR A 47 -8.64 2.52 -4.15
N GLU A 48 -9.53 1.57 -3.84
CA GLU A 48 -9.43 0.69 -2.66
C GLU A 48 -8.10 -0.08 -2.68
N GLY A 49 -7.70 -0.61 -3.84
CA GLY A 49 -6.48 -1.37 -3.99
C GLY A 49 -5.22 -0.55 -3.76
N ASN A 50 -5.17 0.68 -4.29
CA ASN A 50 -4.07 1.61 -4.02
C ASN A 50 -4.02 2.01 -2.54
N ALA A 51 -5.17 2.26 -1.91
CA ALA A 51 -5.25 2.55 -0.47
C ALA A 51 -4.72 1.40 0.39
N VAL A 52 -4.99 0.13 0.01
CA VAL A 52 -4.42 -1.05 0.68
C VAL A 52 -2.90 -1.11 0.54
N ILE A 53 -2.36 -0.86 -0.66
CA ILE A 53 -0.91 -0.87 -0.91
C ILE A 53 -0.22 0.18 -0.04
N VAL A 54 -0.71 1.42 -0.09
CA VAL A 54 -0.14 2.56 0.67
C VAL A 54 -0.29 2.33 2.18
N SER A 55 -1.45 1.85 2.65
CA SER A 55 -1.62 1.45 4.06
C SER A 55 -0.55 0.47 4.52
N ALA A 56 -0.27 -0.55 3.70
CA ALA A 56 0.73 -1.56 4.00
C ALA A 56 2.17 -1.02 3.97
N THR A 57 2.50 -0.04 3.12
CA THR A 57 3.83 0.59 3.14
C THR A 57 4.05 1.43 4.40
N TYR A 58 3.03 2.15 4.88
CA TYR A 58 3.08 2.87 6.15
C TYR A 58 3.27 1.94 7.34
N ILE A 59 2.53 0.82 7.38
CA ILE A 59 2.70 -0.20 8.42
C ILE A 59 4.12 -0.77 8.38
N ASP A 60 4.62 -1.16 7.20
CA ASP A 60 5.97 -1.71 7.04
C ASP A 60 7.06 -0.69 7.42
N SER A 61 6.89 0.59 7.07
CA SER A 61 7.82 1.64 7.48
C SER A 61 7.80 1.82 9.00
N GLN A 62 6.62 1.88 9.61
CA GLN A 62 6.46 2.06 11.07
C GLN A 62 7.03 0.89 11.87
N THR A 63 6.81 -0.35 11.41
CA THR A 63 7.17 -1.55 12.19
C THR A 63 8.57 -2.06 11.87
N ASN A 64 9.00 -1.95 10.62
CA ASN A 64 10.26 -2.52 10.14
C ASN A 64 11.31 -1.47 9.76
N GLY A 65 10.95 -0.17 9.73
CA GLY A 65 11.86 0.90 9.31
C GLY A 65 12.19 0.89 7.82
N THR A 66 11.37 0.22 7.00
CA THR A 66 11.54 0.16 5.55
C THR A 66 11.44 1.58 4.96
N LYS A 67 12.33 1.86 4.01
CA LYS A 67 12.34 3.09 3.21
C LYS A 67 11.91 2.75 1.78
N PHE A 68 11.01 3.55 1.21
CA PHE A 68 10.39 3.38 -0.09
C PHE A 68 10.86 4.41 -1.12
N SER A 69 11.50 5.50 -0.69
CA SER A 69 12.09 6.47 -1.62
C SER A 69 13.15 5.83 -2.53
N GLU A 70 13.12 6.17 -3.81
CA GLU A 70 14.14 5.70 -4.74
C GLU A 70 15.39 6.57 -4.70
N SER A 71 16.54 5.94 -4.49
CA SER A 71 17.83 6.65 -4.43
C SER A 71 18.20 7.33 -5.75
N GLU A 72 17.62 6.90 -6.89
CA GLU A 72 17.96 7.40 -8.22
C GLU A 72 17.22 8.68 -8.61
N THR A 73 15.96 8.85 -8.16
CA THR A 73 15.17 10.04 -8.43
C THR A 73 15.52 11.18 -7.46
N GLY A 74 15.99 10.84 -6.25
CA GLY A 74 16.25 11.80 -5.18
C GLY A 74 14.98 12.37 -4.56
N GLU A 75 13.82 11.87 -4.97
CA GLU A 75 12.52 12.20 -4.37
C GLU A 75 12.38 11.44 -3.05
N ILE A 76 12.07 12.18 -1.99
CA ILE A 76 11.88 11.62 -0.65
C ILE A 76 10.38 11.55 -0.40
N LEU A 77 9.86 10.35 -0.22
CA LEU A 77 8.45 10.11 0.08
C LEU A 77 8.18 10.33 1.57
N ASP A 78 7.02 10.89 1.89
CA ASP A 78 6.66 11.23 3.27
C ASP A 78 6.56 10.01 4.19
N VAL A 79 6.16 8.86 3.64
CA VAL A 79 6.14 7.55 4.32
C VAL A 79 7.49 7.22 4.97
N ASP A 80 8.60 7.62 4.36
CA ASP A 80 9.93 7.32 4.90
C ASP A 80 10.19 8.07 6.21
N SER A 81 9.69 9.29 6.33
CA SER A 81 9.86 10.10 7.53
C SER A 81 8.75 9.90 8.55
N PHE A 82 7.67 9.19 8.18
CA PHE A 82 6.51 9.00 9.03
C PHE A 82 6.84 8.41 10.42
N PRO A 83 7.70 7.38 10.57
CA PRO A 83 8.03 6.85 11.90
C PRO A 83 8.77 7.84 12.80
N ASP A 84 9.61 8.69 12.20
CA ASP A 84 10.35 9.73 12.92
C ASP A 84 9.44 10.89 13.35
N ARG A 85 8.45 11.24 12.51
CA ARG A 85 7.45 12.28 12.80
C ARG A 85 6.37 11.79 13.77
N ASN A 86 6.05 10.50 13.75
CA ASN A 86 4.95 9.88 14.50
C ASN A 86 5.42 8.71 15.40
N PRO A 87 6.37 8.94 16.33
CA PRO A 87 6.96 7.86 17.13
C PRO A 87 6.00 7.20 18.13
N ASN A 88 4.85 7.82 18.39
CA ASN A 88 3.84 7.31 19.33
C ASN A 88 2.70 6.54 18.63
N ILE A 89 2.69 6.49 17.30
CA ILE A 89 1.68 5.76 16.55
C ILE A 89 2.12 4.30 16.43
N ASP A 90 1.28 3.39 16.92
CA ASP A 90 1.52 1.95 16.81
C ASP A 90 0.60 1.34 15.76
N LEU A 91 1.20 0.82 14.68
CA LEU A 91 0.52 0.14 13.58
C LEU A 91 0.77 -1.38 13.59
N SER A 92 1.45 -1.90 14.61
CA SER A 92 1.88 -3.30 14.64
C SER A 92 0.74 -4.31 14.69
N ASP A 93 -0.40 -3.90 15.26
CA ASP A 93 -1.64 -4.68 15.30
C ASP A 93 -2.35 -4.76 13.94
N LEU A 94 -2.05 -3.87 13.00
CA LEU A 94 -2.64 -3.88 11.66
C LEU A 94 -1.88 -4.77 10.66
N LYS A 95 -0.70 -5.31 11.03
CA LYS A 95 0.14 -6.12 10.13
C LYS A 95 -0.60 -7.32 9.53
N GLU A 96 -1.30 -8.09 10.37
CA GLU A 96 -2.05 -9.27 9.91
C GLU A 96 -3.20 -8.87 8.97
N LYS A 97 -3.92 -7.79 9.32
CA LYS A 97 -4.99 -7.23 8.50
C LYS A 97 -4.48 -6.77 7.12
N ALA A 98 -3.33 -6.09 7.09
CA ALA A 98 -2.69 -5.66 5.86
C ALA A 98 -2.25 -6.82 4.96
N VAL A 99 -1.71 -7.90 5.55
CA VAL A 99 -1.35 -9.11 4.79
C VAL A 99 -2.58 -9.71 4.12
N ILE A 100 -3.68 -9.90 4.86
CA ILE A 100 -4.92 -10.49 4.30
C ILE A 100 -5.48 -9.60 3.18
N ALA A 101 -5.47 -8.27 3.37
CA ALA A 101 -5.94 -7.33 2.35
C ALA A 101 -5.07 -7.38 1.06
N LEU A 102 -3.74 -7.43 1.20
CA LEU A 102 -2.83 -7.58 0.05
C LEU A 102 -2.99 -8.94 -0.65
N GLU A 103 -3.25 -10.02 0.09
CA GLU A 103 -3.54 -11.32 -0.50
C GLU A 103 -4.85 -11.31 -1.28
N LYS A 104 -5.88 -10.62 -0.75
CA LYS A 104 -7.15 -10.41 -1.45
C LYS A 104 -7.00 -9.56 -2.71
N LEU A 105 -6.17 -8.51 -2.66
CA LEU A 105 -5.79 -7.69 -3.81
C LEU A 105 -5.16 -8.51 -4.95
N LEU A 106 -4.39 -9.55 -4.62
CA LEU A 106 -3.82 -10.49 -5.60
C LEU A 106 -4.81 -11.59 -6.06
N GLY A 107 -6.00 -11.63 -5.47
CA GLY A 107 -7.08 -12.58 -5.74
C GLY A 107 -7.86 -12.28 -7.02
N GLU A 108 -8.83 -13.14 -7.38
CA GLU A 108 -9.62 -12.98 -8.61
C GLU A 108 -10.58 -11.77 -8.58
N ASP A 109 -11.07 -11.38 -7.41
CA ASP A 109 -12.05 -10.30 -7.26
C ASP A 109 -11.37 -8.94 -6.99
N SER A 110 -10.49 -8.52 -7.90
CA SER A 110 -9.66 -7.32 -7.76
C SER A 110 -9.40 -6.65 -9.12
N GLU A 111 -9.92 -5.44 -9.30
CA GLU A 111 -9.69 -4.62 -10.50
C GLU A 111 -8.19 -4.36 -10.73
N PRO A 112 -7.36 -3.99 -9.73
CA PRO A 112 -5.92 -3.85 -9.94
C PRO A 112 -5.27 -5.07 -10.59
N LYS A 113 -5.64 -6.28 -10.16
CA LYS A 113 -5.11 -7.49 -10.76
C LYS A 113 -5.59 -7.65 -12.20
N GLU A 114 -6.88 -7.46 -12.48
CA GLU A 114 -7.42 -7.55 -13.84
C GLU A 114 -6.69 -6.57 -14.78
N LEU A 115 -6.54 -5.32 -14.35
CA LEU A 115 -5.83 -4.26 -15.09
C LEU A 115 -4.38 -4.64 -15.38
N TRP A 116 -3.65 -5.12 -14.37
CA TRP A 116 -2.25 -5.50 -14.58
C TRP A 116 -2.13 -6.75 -15.45
N GLN A 117 -3.05 -7.72 -15.37
CA GLN A 117 -3.03 -8.90 -16.23
C GLN A 117 -3.14 -8.57 -17.73
N GLU A 118 -3.71 -7.42 -18.10
CA GLU A 118 -3.69 -6.92 -19.48
C GLU A 118 -2.28 -6.46 -19.93
N ASN A 119 -1.40 -6.11 -19.00
CA ASN A 119 0.00 -5.74 -19.24
C ASN A 119 0.95 -6.89 -18.84
N GLU A 120 1.12 -7.87 -19.73
CA GLU A 120 1.95 -9.07 -19.51
C GLU A 120 3.41 -8.77 -19.16
N GLU A 121 3.97 -7.63 -19.60
CA GLU A 121 5.37 -7.27 -19.37
C GLU A 121 5.59 -6.81 -17.92
N ASP A 122 4.70 -5.94 -17.41
CA ASP A 122 4.87 -5.32 -16.09
C ASP A 122 4.17 -6.07 -14.95
N TYR A 123 3.12 -6.85 -15.25
CA TYR A 123 2.36 -7.61 -14.24
C TYR A 123 3.24 -8.46 -13.30
N PRO A 124 4.25 -9.21 -13.78
CA PRO A 124 5.11 -9.98 -12.89
C PRO A 124 5.90 -9.11 -11.91
N PHE A 125 6.23 -7.87 -12.28
CA PHE A 125 6.95 -6.94 -11.41
C PHE A 125 6.04 -6.32 -10.36
N TRP A 126 4.83 -5.90 -10.75
CA TRP A 126 3.82 -5.38 -9.82
C TRP A 126 3.47 -6.41 -8.75
N ARG A 127 3.10 -7.63 -9.19
CA ARG A 127 2.76 -8.74 -8.30
C ARG A 127 3.90 -9.07 -7.34
N LYS A 128 5.13 -9.13 -7.84
CA LYS A 128 6.32 -9.39 -7.01
C LYS A 128 6.60 -8.27 -6.01
N GLY A 129 6.23 -7.02 -6.32
CA GLY A 129 6.25 -5.91 -5.37
C GLY A 129 5.36 -6.21 -4.18
N ILE A 130 4.09 -6.52 -4.43
CA ILE A 130 3.11 -6.85 -3.39
C ILE A 130 3.54 -8.08 -2.57
N GLU A 131 3.98 -9.16 -3.23
CA GLU A 131 4.46 -10.36 -2.55
C GLU A 131 5.64 -10.05 -1.61
N LYS A 132 6.59 -9.20 -2.02
CA LYS A 132 7.68 -8.76 -1.15
C LYS A 132 7.20 -7.91 0.03
N LEU A 133 6.14 -7.12 -0.13
CA LEU A 133 5.56 -6.33 0.95
C LEU A 133 4.91 -7.26 1.98
N ILE A 134 4.14 -8.26 1.53
CA ILE A 134 3.58 -9.33 2.37
C ILE A 134 4.70 -10.06 3.14
N GLU A 135 5.80 -10.44 2.48
CA GLU A 135 6.93 -11.10 3.12
C GLU A 135 7.57 -10.25 4.24
N ARG A 136 7.62 -8.92 4.09
CA ARG A 136 8.17 -8.03 5.12
C ARG A 136 7.22 -7.87 6.30
N LEU A 137 5.92 -7.78 6.04
CA LEU A 137 4.89 -7.68 7.08
C LEU A 137 4.79 -8.97 7.91
N ASN A 138 5.08 -10.13 7.35
CA ASN A 138 5.06 -11.41 8.08
C ASN A 138 6.30 -11.68 8.97
N LYS A 139 7.30 -10.79 8.98
CA LYS A 139 8.47 -10.89 9.87
C LYS A 139 8.15 -10.48 11.30
#